data_AF-A0A953ZFD9-F1
#
_entry.id   AF-A0A953ZFD9-F1
#
_cell.length_a   1.000
_cell.length_b   1.000
_cell.length_c   1.000
_cell.angle_alpha   90.00
_cell.angle_beta   90.00
_cell.angle_gamma   90.00
#
_symmetry.space_group_name_H-M   'P 1'
#
loop_
_entity.id
_entity.type
_entity.pdbx_description
1 polymer ?
#
loop_
_entity_poly.entity_id
_entity_poly.type
_entity_poly.pdbx_seq_one_letter_code
_entity_poly.pdbx_strand_id
1 'polypeptide(L)' 'MEPPKAEISKHARIKSLEQYQRMYHESLENPEAFWAKQAERLDWFHKPDNVYDFDFDTVDVSWFAGGKLNACY' A
#
# COMPACT_ATOMS: atom_id res chain seq x y z
N MET A 1 -4.14 -12.93 -23.46
CA MET A 1 -3.07 -12.30 -22.67
C MET A 1 -2.03 -13.38 -22.44
N GLU A 2 -0.83 -13.24 -22.98
CA GLU A 2 0.23 -14.25 -22.82
C GLU A 2 0.72 -14.22 -21.36
N PRO A 3 0.90 -15.39 -20.70
CA PRO A 3 1.38 -15.41 -19.32
C PRO A 3 2.81 -14.86 -19.24
N PRO A 4 3.19 -14.22 -18.12
CA PRO A 4 4.56 -13.79 -17.91
C PRO A 4 5.53 -14.97 -17.98
N LYS A 5 6.76 -14.71 -18.44
CA LYS A 5 7.83 -15.72 -18.50
C LYS A 5 7.96 -16.45 -17.16
N ALA A 6 8.14 -17.78 -17.19
CA ALA A 6 8.14 -18.63 -16.00
C ALA A 6 9.12 -18.17 -14.90
N GLU A 7 10.32 -17.73 -15.30
CA GLU A 7 11.35 -17.20 -14.38
C GLU A 7 10.87 -15.96 -13.60
N ILE A 8 10.06 -15.11 -14.22
CA ILE A 8 9.49 -13.89 -13.61
C ILE A 8 8.37 -14.30 -12.65
N SER A 9 7.47 -15.18 -13.10
CA SER A 9 6.33 -15.67 -12.31
C SER A 9 6.76 -16.38 -11.02
N LYS A 10 7.90 -17.10 -11.06
CA LYS A 10 8.46 -17.79 -9.89
C LYS A 10 8.76 -16.84 -8.72
N HIS A 11 9.37 -15.69 -9.01
CA HIS A 11 9.81 -14.72 -8.02
C HIS A 11 8.79 -13.60 -7.73
N ALA A 12 7.67 -13.56 -8.47
CA ALA A 12 6.64 -12.54 -8.30
C ALA A 12 5.97 -12.62 -6.91
N ARG A 13 5.69 -11.45 -6.31
CA ARG A 13 4.94 -11.36 -5.03
C ARG A 13 3.44 -11.61 -5.21
N ILE A 14 2.93 -11.36 -6.41
CA ILE A 14 1.55 -11.65 -6.81
C ILE A 14 1.59 -12.82 -7.78
N LYS A 15 0.82 -13.87 -7.48
CA LYS A 15 0.89 -15.17 -8.17
C LYS A 15 -0.16 -15.35 -9.26
N SER A 16 -1.22 -14.55 -9.27
CA SER A 16 -2.27 -14.63 -10.27
C SER A 16 -2.88 -13.25 -10.57
N LEU A 17 -3.51 -13.15 -11.74
CA LEU A 17 -4.26 -11.95 -12.12
C LEU A 17 -5.44 -11.72 -11.17
N GLU A 18 -6.09 -12.79 -10.70
CA GLU A 18 -7.16 -12.73 -9.71
C GLU A 18 -6.68 -12.14 -8.39
N GLN A 19 -5.50 -12.57 -7.89
CA GLN A 19 -4.91 -12.02 -6.68
C GLN A 19 -4.64 -10.52 -6.83
N TYR A 20 -4.10 -10.10 -7.97
CA TYR A 20 -3.90 -8.68 -8.29
C TYR A 20 -5.23 -7.92 -8.27
N GLN A 21 -6.25 -8.41 -8.99
CA GLN A 21 -7.55 -7.75 -9.09
C GLN A 21 -8.20 -7.60 -7.72
N ARG A 22 -8.13 -8.64 -6.87
CA ARG A 22 -8.65 -8.57 -5.50
C ARG A 22 -7.95 -7.50 -4.68
N MET A 23 -6.62 -7.48 -4.68
CA MET A 23 -5.85 -6.48 -3.93
C MET A 23 -6.08 -5.06 -4.45
N TYR A 24 -6.19 -4.90 -5.78
CA TYR A 24 -6.48 -3.63 -6.41
C TYR A 24 -7.88 -3.12 -6.03
N HIS A 25 -8.88 -3.99 -6.08
CA HIS A 25 -10.23 -3.65 -5.66
C HIS A 25 -10.30 -3.24 -4.18
N GLU A 26 -9.65 -4.00 -3.29
CA GLU A 26 -9.54 -3.67 -1.86
C GLU A 26 -8.87 -2.31 -1.64
N SER A 27 -7.84 -1.98 -2.42
CA SER A 27 -7.16 -0.68 -2.35
C SER A 27 -8.01 0.52 -2.76
N LEU A 28 -9.10 0.30 -3.51
CA LEU A 28 -10.03 1.34 -3.95
C LEU A 28 -11.25 1.42 -3.03
N GLU A 29 -11.80 0.29 -2.61
CA GLU A 29 -13.01 0.25 -1.77
C GLU A 29 -12.73 0.68 -0.33
N ASN A 30 -11.61 0.23 0.24
CA ASN A 30 -11.22 0.54 1.61
C ASN A 30 -9.74 0.97 1.65
N PRO A 31 -9.40 2.12 1.04
CA PRO A 31 -8.02 2.55 0.89
C PRO A 31 -7.31 2.70 2.23
N GLU A 32 -7.99 3.27 3.24
CA GLU A 32 -7.41 3.49 4.55
C GLU A 32 -6.97 2.18 5.22
N ALA A 33 -7.85 1.19 5.27
CA ALA A 33 -7.54 -0.12 5.85
C ALA A 33 -6.47 -0.88 5.04
N PHE A 34 -6.55 -0.83 3.71
CA PHE A 34 -5.57 -1.47 2.84
C PHE A 34 -4.16 -0.89 3.06
N TRP A 35 -4.05 0.44 3.03
CA TRP A 35 -2.76 1.12 3.20
C TRP A 35 -2.25 1.07 4.63
N ALA A 36 -3.13 1.03 5.65
CA ALA A 36 -2.76 0.75 7.04
C ALA A 36 -1.99 -0.57 7.14
N LYS A 37 -2.54 -1.63 6.54
CA LYS A 37 -1.93 -2.95 6.49
C LYS A 37 -0.62 -2.96 5.69
N GLN A 38 -0.55 -2.22 4.58
CA GLN A 38 0.71 -2.10 3.84
C GLN A 38 1.79 -1.37 4.65
N ALA A 39 1.41 -0.38 5.46
CA ALA A 39 2.32 0.39 6.29
C ALA A 39 2.98 -0.45 7.39
N GLU A 40 2.37 -1.54 7.85
CA GLU A 40 2.97 -2.48 8.81
C GLU A 40 4.26 -3.14 8.31
N ARG A 41 4.58 -3.01 7.02
CA ARG A 41 5.83 -3.49 6.41
C ARG A 41 7.04 -2.60 6.71
N LEU A 42 6.81 -1.42 7.27
CA LEU A 42 7.85 -0.47 7.65
C LEU A 42 8.06 -0.49 9.17
N ASP A 43 9.28 -0.23 9.58
CA ASP A 43 9.63 -0.11 10.99
C ASP A 43 9.31 1.30 11.50
N TRP A 44 8.20 1.40 12.23
CA TRP A 44 7.74 2.64 12.83
C TRP A 44 8.25 2.74 14.28
N PHE A 45 8.87 3.87 14.62
CA PHE A 45 9.08 4.25 16.03
C PHE A 45 7.77 4.66 16.69
N HIS A 46 6.91 5.33 15.92
CA HIS A 46 5.54 5.67 16.30
C HIS A 46 4.63 5.35 15.12
N LYS A 47 3.62 4.51 15.35
CA LYS A 47 2.63 4.16 14.32
C LYS A 47 1.80 5.39 13.97
N PRO A 48 1.39 5.54 12.69
CA PRO A 48 0.53 6.64 12.28
C PRO A 48 -0.86 6.56 12.91
N ASP A 49 -1.42 7.72 13.24
CA ASP A 49 -2.78 7.87 13.76
C ASP A 49 -3.81 7.98 12.63
N ASN A 50 -3.42 8.58 11.51
CA ASN A 50 -4.22 8.69 10.30
C ASN A 50 -3.40 8.23 9.09
N VAL A 51 -3.95 7.33 8.29
CA VAL A 51 -3.27 6.70 7.16
C VAL A 51 -3.29 7.56 5.90
N TYR A 52 -4.41 8.21 5.62
CA TYR A 52 -4.59 8.99 4.41
C TYR A 52 -5.64 10.08 4.64
N ASP A 53 -5.24 11.33 4.38
CA ASP A 53 -6.12 12.48 4.38
C ASP A 53 -5.86 13.32 3.13
N PHE A 54 -6.93 13.82 2.53
CA PHE A 54 -6.84 14.50 1.24
C PHE A 54 -7.94 15.56 1.12
N ASP A 55 -7.55 16.76 0.72
CA ASP A 55 -8.44 17.88 0.38
C ASP A 55 -8.14 18.39 -1.04
N PHE A 56 -9.12 18.27 -1.95
CA PHE A 56 -8.97 18.64 -3.39
C PHE A 56 -9.05 20.15 -3.58
N ASP A 57 -9.69 20.85 -2.65
CA ASP A 57 -9.90 22.29 -2.73
C ASP A 57 -8.65 23.04 -2.29
N THR A 58 -7.96 22.54 -1.26
CA THR A 58 -6.71 23.14 -0.76
C THR A 58 -5.43 22.49 -1.32
N VAL A 59 -5.56 21.39 -2.07
CA VAL A 59 -4.43 20.57 -2.57
C VAL A 59 -3.54 20.11 -1.41
N ASP A 60 -4.15 19.80 -0.28
CA ASP A 60 -3.45 19.24 0.88
C ASP A 60 -3.60 17.73 0.89
N VAL A 61 -2.47 17.04 1.00
CA VAL A 61 -2.38 15.59 0.91
C VAL A 61 -1.42 15.08 1.96
N SER A 62 -1.95 14.31 2.89
CA SER A 62 -1.18 13.75 3.99
C SER A 62 -1.30 12.23 4.02
N TRP A 63 -0.16 11.56 4.17
CA TRP A 63 -0.09 10.11 4.33
C TRP A 63 0.62 9.78 5.64
N PHE A 64 0.05 8.83 6.39
CA PHE A 64 0.61 8.32 7.65
C PHE A 64 0.91 9.41 8.68
N ALA A 65 -0.01 10.37 8.82
CA ALA A 65 0.10 11.46 9.77
C ALA A 65 0.22 10.94 11.23
N GLY A 66 1.06 11.59 12.02
CA GLY A 66 1.45 11.13 13.36
C GLY A 66 2.55 10.05 13.37
N GLY A 67 2.79 9.40 12.24
CA GLY A 67 3.81 8.36 12.10
C GLY A 67 5.23 8.92 12.17
N LYS A 68 6.14 8.16 12.80
CA LYS A 68 7.58 8.48 12.84
C LYS A 68 8.40 7.24 12.52
N LEU A 69 9.30 7.37 11.56
CA LEU A 69 10.27 6.36 11.16
C LEU A 69 11.57 7.02 10.73
N ASN A 70 12.60 6.21 10.47
CA ASN A 70 13.84 6.66 9.82
C ASN A 70 14.16 5.71 8.67
N ALA A 71 14.43 6.26 7.48
CA ALA A 71 14.66 5.48 6.27
C ALA A 71 15.98 4.68 6.29
N CYS A 72 16.95 5.06 7.14
CA CYS A 72 18.29 4.48 7.22
C CYS A 72 18.55 3.76 8.55
N TYR A 73 17.50 3.53 9.35
CA TYR A 73 17.62 2.76 10.60
C TYR A 73 17.71 1.26 10.34
#